data_AF-A0A3S1A409-F1
#
_entry.id   AF-A0A3S1A409-F1
#
_cell.length_a   1.000
_cell.length_b   1.000
_cell.length_c   1.000
_cell.angle_alpha   90.00
_cell.angle_beta   90.00
_cell.angle_gamma   90.00
#
_symmetry.space_group_name_H-M   'P 1'
#
loop_
_entity.id
_entity.type
_entity.pdbx_description
1 polymer ?
#
loop_
_entity_poly.entity_id
_entity_poly.type
_entity_poly.pdbx_seq_one_letter_code
_entity_poly.pdbx_strand_id
1 'polypeptide(L)' 'MFRAINRRQFIQTSLLASASIGVSAISASASNKENNVEAIVIGSGFGGAVAALRLAQAGIETIVLDRGRRYC' A
#
# COMPACT_ATOMS: atom_id res chain seq x y z
N MET A 1 32.57 -11.05 -40.57
CA MET A 1 31.55 -12.12 -40.74
C MET A 1 30.26 -11.63 -40.06
N PHE A 2 29.35 -11.00 -40.80
CA PHE A 2 28.12 -10.43 -40.21
C PHE A 2 27.08 -11.54 -40.05
N ARG A 3 26.73 -11.87 -38.80
CA ARG A 3 25.70 -12.86 -38.51
C ARG A 3 24.32 -12.22 -38.75
N ALA A 4 23.66 -12.60 -39.83
CA ALA A 4 22.32 -12.11 -40.16
C ALA A 4 21.34 -12.51 -39.05
N ILE A 5 20.68 -11.52 -38.45
CA ILE A 5 19.67 -11.74 -37.40
C ILE A 5 18.40 -12.27 -38.08
N ASN A 6 17.95 -13.45 -37.66
CA ASN A 6 16.72 -14.04 -38.20
C ASN A 6 15.50 -13.29 -37.68
N ARG A 7 14.53 -12.99 -38.57
CA ARG A 7 13.26 -12.32 -38.21
C ARG A 7 12.54 -12.99 -37.04
N ARG A 8 12.66 -14.31 -36.91
CA ARG A 8 12.12 -15.10 -35.79
C ARG A 8 12.78 -14.78 -34.45
N GLN A 9 14.11 -14.63 -34.44
CA GLN A 9 14.86 -14.25 -33.24
C GLN A 9 14.51 -12.82 -32.84
N PHE A 10 14.35 -11.91 -33.81
CA PHE A 10 13.91 -10.55 -33.54
C PHE A 10 12.53 -10.52 -32.84
N ILE A 11 11.54 -11.26 -33.36
CA ILE A 11 10.20 -11.34 -32.74
C ILE A 11 10.25 -11.95 -31.34
N GLN A 12 11.04 -13.02 -31.15
CA GLN A 12 11.18 -13.67 -29.84
C GLN A 12 11.79 -12.73 -28.79
N THR A 13 12.83 -11.98 -29.15
CA THR A 13 13.48 -11.03 -28.23
C THR A 13 12.57 -9.84 -27.90
N SER A 14 11.79 -9.35 -28.88
CA SER A 14 10.83 -8.26 -28.67
C SER A 14 9.66 -8.66 -27.76
N LEU A 15 9.15 -9.89 -27.89
CA LEU A 15 8.08 -10.42 -27.03
C LEU A 15 8.56 -10.63 -25.59
N LEU A 16 9.78 -11.14 -25.40
CA LEU A 16 10.37 -11.32 -24.07
C LEU A 16 10.64 -9.98 -23.37
N ALA A 17 11.12 -8.97 -24.10
CA ALA A 17 11.39 -7.64 -23.55
C ALA A 17 10.12 -6.87 -23.16
N SER A 18 9.00 -7.11 -23.85
CA SER A 18 7.70 -6.49 -23.54
C SER A 18 6.94 -7.21 -22.42
N ALA A 19 7.09 -8.53 -22.30
CA ALA A 19 6.49 -9.31 -21.23
C ALA A 19 7.06 -8.95 -19.83
N SER A 20 8.37 -8.67 -19.72
CA SER A 20 9.01 -8.34 -18.43
C SER A 20 8.54 -7.02 -17.83
N ILE A 21 8.22 -6.03 -18.67
CA ILE A 21 7.68 -4.72 -18.25
C ILE A 21 6.22 -4.87 -17.81
N GLY A 22 5.41 -5.60 -18.58
CA GLY A 22 4.00 -5.83 -18.25
C GLY A 22 3.81 -6.60 -16.94
N VAL A 23 4.60 -7.65 -16.70
CA VAL A 23 4.49 -8.49 -15.50
C VAL A 23 4.88 -7.73 -14.22
N SER A 24 5.90 -6.87 -14.28
CA SER A 24 6.36 -6.10 -13.12
C SER A 24 5.35 -5.02 -12.68
N ALA A 25 4.68 -4.38 -13.64
CA ALA A 25 3.63 -3.40 -13.36
C ALA A 25 2.37 -4.02 -12.75
N ILE A 26 2.01 -5.25 -13.18
CA ILE A 26 0.87 -5.99 -12.63
C ILE A 26 1.15 -6.49 -11.20
N SER A 27 2.40 -6.85 -10.89
CA SER A 27 2.77 -7.26 -9.53
C SER A 27 2.81 -6.10 -8.54
N ALA A 28 3.09 -4.86 -8.99
CA ALA A 28 3.16 -3.69 -8.13
C ALA A 28 1.77 -3.18 -7.70
N SER A 29 0.73 -3.44 -8.49
CA SER A 29 -0.64 -2.99 -8.19
C SER A 29 -1.40 -3.91 -7.22
N ALA A 30 -0.91 -5.14 -7.00
CA ALA A 30 -1.65 -6.20 -6.32
C ALA A 30 -1.64 -6.13 -4.78
N SER A 31 -0.95 -5.17 -4.15
CA SER A 31 -0.87 -5.11 -2.68
C SER A 31 -0.92 -3.69 -2.13
N ASN A 32 -1.90 -2.90 -2.56
CA ASN A 32 -2.35 -1.79 -1.74
C ASN A 32 -3.46 -2.31 -0.82
N LYS A 33 -3.09 -2.88 0.34
CA LYS A 33 -4.07 -3.05 1.42
C LYS A 33 -4.41 -1.65 1.90
N GLU A 34 -5.54 -1.12 1.43
CA GLU A 34 -6.11 0.09 2.00
C GLU A 34 -6.38 -0.18 3.48
N ASN A 35 -5.52 0.36 4.35
CA ASN A 35 -5.75 0.39 5.79
C ASN A 35 -6.72 1.54 6.08
N ASN A 36 -7.94 1.41 5.55
CA ASN A 36 -8.98 2.40 5.76
C ASN A 36 -9.56 2.20 7.16
N VAL A 37 -9.65 3.27 7.91
CA VAL A 37 -10.19 3.28 9.28
C VAL A 37 -11.20 4.40 9.39
N GLU A 38 -12.32 4.10 10.03
CA GLU A 38 -13.47 4.99 10.09
C GLU A 38 -13.15 6.30 10.82
N ALA A 39 -12.37 6.23 11.91
CA ALA A 39 -11.92 7.42 12.63
C ALA A 39 -10.54 7.27 13.28
N ILE A 40 -9.79 8.37 13.27
CA ILE A 40 -8.48 8.47 13.93
C ILE A 40 -8.49 9.69 14.86
N VAL A 41 -8.11 9.47 16.12
CA VAL A 41 -7.90 10.52 17.11
C VAL A 41 -6.40 10.70 17.35
N ILE A 42 -5.90 11.92 17.19
CA ILE A 42 -4.48 12.26 17.41
C ILE A 42 -4.32 12.93 18.77
N GLY A 43 -3.56 12.29 19.65
CA GLY A 43 -3.27 12.68 21.03
C GLY A 43 -4.18 11.98 22.05
N SER A 44 -3.60 11.46 23.13
CA SER A 44 -4.32 10.79 24.23
C SER A 44 -4.53 11.68 25.47
N GLY A 45 -4.40 12.99 25.29
CA GLY A 45 -4.78 13.99 26.30
C GLY A 45 -6.28 13.97 26.61
N PHE A 46 -6.74 14.82 27.52
CA PHE A 46 -8.14 14.81 27.98
C PHE A 46 -9.17 14.87 26.84
N GLY A 47 -9.03 15.83 25.92
CA GLY A 47 -9.96 15.97 24.79
C GLY A 47 -9.96 14.76 23.86
N GLY A 48 -8.79 14.20 23.58
CA GLY A 48 -8.66 13.01 22.74
C GLY A 48 -9.27 11.77 23.39
N ALA A 49 -9.08 11.59 24.69
CA ALA A 49 -9.69 10.50 25.44
C ALA A 49 -11.23 10.61 25.46
N VAL A 50 -11.79 11.82 25.65
CA VAL A 50 -13.24 12.05 25.59
C VAL A 50 -13.77 11.79 24.17
N ALA A 51 -13.08 12.27 23.14
CA ALA A 51 -13.48 12.03 21.76
C ALA A 51 -13.48 10.53 21.42
N ALA A 52 -12.41 9.80 21.77
CA ALA A 52 -12.32 8.36 21.56
C ALA A 52 -13.43 7.60 22.31
N LEU A 53 -13.73 7.99 23.56
CA LEU A 53 -14.84 7.40 24.32
C LEU A 53 -16.19 7.58 23.60
N ARG A 54 -16.46 8.78 23.10
CA ARG A 54 -17.75 9.08 22.44
C ARG A 54 -17.90 8.35 21.11
N LEU A 55 -16.83 8.25 20.34
CA LEU A 55 -16.80 7.47 19.10
C LEU A 55 -17.00 5.97 19.39
N ALA A 56 -16.31 5.43 20.40
CA ALA A 56 -16.48 4.03 20.81
C ALA A 56 -17.91 3.73 21.32
N GLN A 57 -18.52 4.65 22.08
CA GLN A 57 -19.92 4.55 22.50
C GLN A 57 -20.90 4.57 21.33
N ALA A 58 -20.55 5.25 20.24
CA ALA A 58 -21.32 5.24 19.00
C ALA A 58 -21.07 3.98 18.13
N GLY A 59 -20.18 3.08 18.57
CA GLY A 59 -19.83 1.85 17.85
C GLY A 59 -18.84 2.05 16.71
N ILE A 60 -18.15 3.20 16.64
CA ILE A 60 -17.18 3.53 15.59
C ILE A 60 -15.82 2.94 15.93
N GLU A 61 -15.19 2.25 14.99
CA GLU A 61 -13.82 1.75 15.16
C GLU A 61 -12.83 2.92 15.10
N THR A 62 -12.17 3.18 16.23
CA THR A 62 -11.25 4.31 16.36
C THR A 62 -9.82 3.90 16.68
N ILE A 63 -8.87 4.45 15.92
CA ILE A 63 -7.45 4.41 16.29
C ILE A 63 -7.10 5.67 17.07
N VAL A 64 -6.47 5.51 18.24
CA VAL A 64 -5.85 6.62 18.99
C VAL A 64 -4.34 6.57 18.80
N LEU A 65 -3.78 7.63 18.21
CA LEU A 65 -2.34 7.78 18.00
C LEU A 65 -1.79 8.86 18.91
N ASP A 66 -0.70 8.56 19.61
CA ASP A 66 0.02 9.53 20.41
C ASP A 66 1.53 9.39 20.21
N ARG A 67 2.27 10.49 20.39
CA ARG A 67 3.73 10.52 20.35
C ARG A 67 4.35 9.84 21.58
N GLY A 68 3.65 9.84 22.70
CA GLY A 68 4.13 9.26 23.96
C GLY A 68 4.34 7.75 23.91
N ARG A 69 5.28 7.24 24.73
CA ARG A 69 5.50 5.80 24.91
C ARG A 69 4.57 5.30 26.02
N ARG A 70 3.89 4.16 25.81
CA ARG A 70 3.04 3.57 26.86
C ARG A 70 3.95 2.98 27.95
N TYR A 71 4.05 3.69 29.07
CA TYR A 71 4.74 3.33 30.32
C TYR A 71 6.27 3.15 30.16
N CYS A 72 7.05 4.08 30.73
CA CYS A 72 8.48 3.89 30.97
C CYS A 72 8.70 3.04 32.22
#